data_AF-A0A7C3L125-F1
#
_entry.id   AF-A0A7C3L125-F1
#
_cell.length_a   1.000
_cell.length_b   1.000
_cell.length_c   1.000
_cell.angle_alpha   90.00
_cell.angle_beta   90.00
_cell.angle_gamma   90.00
#
_symmetry.space_group_name_H-M   'P 1'
#
loop_
_entity.id
_entity.type
_entity.pdbx_description
1 polymer ?
#
loop_
_entity_poly.entity_id
_entity_poly.type
_entity_poly.pdbx_seq_one_letter_code
_entity_poly.pdbx_strand_id
1 'polypeptide(L)'
;MDCTFCEIVNNNMPSYKIYEDEDIIAILDIYPANPGHILILPKKHYQSFIELPDNIIGKIFVLAKYLSIILIQALNAKGINIFLASGEIAGQKTPHILVHLIPRYENDNINFEWMRKQINKEILLEIQKRLLYYLQNIYQYNQKEKETKKEIEEKKDYSKMLYWFYKNI
;
A
#
# COMPACT_ATOMS: atom_id res chain seq x y z
N MET A 1 13.30 -18.47 1.96
CA MET A 1 13.38 -17.00 1.85
C MET A 1 13.25 -16.51 3.27
N ASP A 2 14.34 -16.01 3.85
CA ASP A 2 14.41 -15.68 5.28
C ASP A 2 13.80 -14.30 5.48
N CYS A 3 12.50 -14.27 5.74
CA CYS A 3 11.75 -13.04 6.01
C CYS A 3 11.22 -13.08 7.44
N THR A 4 11.79 -12.25 8.33
CA THR A 4 11.38 -12.12 9.74
C THR A 4 9.88 -11.85 9.88
N PHE A 5 9.31 -11.07 8.97
CA PHE A 5 7.88 -10.73 9.00
C PHE A 5 6.99 -11.89 8.55
N CYS A 6 7.45 -12.76 7.63
CA CYS A 6 6.75 -14.00 7.33
C CYS A 6 6.74 -14.94 8.54
N GLU A 7 7.85 -15.01 9.29
CA GLU A 7 7.91 -15.80 10.52
C GLU A 7 6.97 -15.27 11.61
N ILE A 8 6.80 -13.94 11.71
CA ILE A 8 5.81 -13.31 12.58
C ILE A 8 4.38 -13.68 12.13
N VAL A 9 4.09 -13.58 10.84
CA VAL A 9 2.76 -13.94 10.28
C VAL A 9 2.44 -15.41 10.53
N ASN A 10 3.44 -16.29 10.41
CA ASN A 10 3.31 -17.72 10.63
C ASN A 10 3.32 -18.12 12.12
N ASN A 11 3.41 -17.17 13.05
CA ASN A 11 3.53 -17.39 14.49
C ASN A 11 4.79 -18.17 14.93
N ASN A 12 5.82 -18.22 14.08
CA ASN A 12 7.11 -18.82 14.41
C ASN A 12 7.99 -17.86 15.23
N MET A 13 7.65 -16.58 15.26
CA MET A 13 8.30 -15.55 16.09
C MET A 13 7.27 -14.79 16.94
N PRO A 14 7.63 -14.44 18.19
CA PRO A 14 6.75 -13.65 19.05
C PRO A 14 6.57 -12.24 18.48
N SER A 15 5.39 -11.67 18.67
CA SER A 15 5.06 -10.30 18.31
C SER A 15 3.95 -9.75 19.21
N TYR A 16 3.91 -8.43 19.36
CA TYR A 16 2.83 -7.75 20.07
C TYR A 16 1.76 -7.32 19.06
N LYS A 17 0.89 -8.27 18.69
CA LYS A 17 -0.20 -8.03 17.74
C LYS A 17 -1.28 -7.16 18.36
N ILE A 18 -1.74 -6.16 17.61
CA ILE A 18 -2.85 -5.28 18.00
C ILE A 18 -4.04 -5.37 17.04
N TYR A 19 -3.83 -5.95 15.85
CA TYR A 19 -4.87 -6.23 14.87
C TYR A 19 -4.40 -7.38 13.97
N GLU A 20 -5.31 -8.28 13.61
CA GLU A 20 -5.07 -9.32 12.61
C GLU A 20 -6.39 -9.68 11.93
N ASP A 21 -6.38 -9.74 10.59
CA ASP A 21 -7.45 -10.34 9.80
C ASP A 21 -6.88 -11.38 8.81
N GLU A 22 -7.66 -11.71 7.77
CA GLU A 22 -7.27 -12.67 6.74
C GLU A 22 -6.11 -12.17 5.87
N ASP A 23 -5.98 -10.86 5.67
CA ASP A 23 -5.10 -10.25 4.67
C ASP A 23 -3.94 -9.46 5.29
N ILE A 24 -4.16 -8.80 6.43
CA ILE A 24 -3.20 -7.88 7.04
C ILE A 24 -3.08 -8.11 8.55
N ILE A 25 -1.96 -7.67 9.10
CA ILE A 25 -1.63 -7.70 10.52
C ILE A 25 -0.99 -6.37 10.92
N ALA A 26 -1.28 -5.92 12.15
CA ALA A 26 -0.60 -4.79 12.76
C ALA A 26 0.05 -5.22 14.09
N ILE A 27 1.32 -4.86 14.24
CA ILE A 27 2.15 -5.21 15.41
C ILE A 27 2.85 -3.97 15.95
N LEU A 28 3.24 -3.98 17.22
CA LEU A 28 4.16 -2.97 17.75
C LEU A 28 5.57 -3.22 17.25
N ASP A 29 6.26 -2.15 16.86
CA ASP A 29 7.69 -2.19 16.57
C ASP A 29 8.48 -2.38 17.87
N ILE A 30 9.36 -3.38 17.91
CA ILE A 30 10.22 -3.67 19.06
C ILE A 30 11.46 -2.78 19.11
N TYR A 31 11.78 -2.08 18.03
CA TYR A 31 12.81 -1.04 17.96
C TYR A 31 12.17 0.28 17.49
N PRO A 32 11.23 0.84 18.28
CA PRO A 32 10.36 1.89 17.81
C PRO A 32 11.08 3.24 17.68
N ALA A 33 10.65 4.06 16.73
CA ALA A 33 11.09 5.46 16.65
C ALA A 33 10.49 6.28 17.81
N ASN A 34 9.27 5.94 18.23
CA ASN A 34 8.59 6.53 19.39
C ASN A 34 7.66 5.49 20.05
N PRO A 35 7.34 5.63 21.35
CA PRO A 35 6.39 4.76 22.03
C PRO A 35 5.05 4.69 21.29
N GLY A 36 4.59 3.47 20.96
CA GLY A 36 3.39 3.26 20.15
C GLY A 36 3.63 3.18 18.63
N HIS A 37 4.88 3.10 18.17
CA HIS A 37 5.20 2.81 16.77
C HIS A 37 4.59 1.47 16.35
N ILE A 38 3.73 1.51 15.34
CA ILE A 38 3.04 0.34 14.79
C ILE A 38 3.57 0.05 13.38
N LEU A 39 3.72 -1.24 13.07
CA LEU A 39 3.97 -1.75 11.74
C LEU A 39 2.70 -2.44 11.23
N ILE A 40 2.13 -1.97 10.11
CA ILE A 40 1.07 -2.66 9.38
C ILE A 40 1.70 -3.34 8.16
N LEU A 41 1.40 -4.62 7.97
CA LEU A 41 1.94 -5.41 6.88
C LEU A 41 0.91 -6.40 6.33
N PRO A 42 0.98 -6.74 5.03
CA PRO A 42 0.22 -7.85 4.49
C PRO A 42 0.74 -9.17 5.06
N LYS A 43 -0.16 -10.14 5.24
CA LYS A 43 0.22 -11.51 5.64
C LYS A 43 0.95 -12.23 4.52
N LYS A 44 0.51 -12.03 3.27
CA LYS A 44 1.27 -12.49 2.10
C LYS A 44 2.52 -11.64 1.93
N HIS A 45 3.60 -12.29 1.52
CA HIS A 45 4.87 -11.64 1.22
C HIS A 45 4.77 -10.75 -0.02
N TYR A 46 5.10 -9.48 0.16
CA TYR A 46 5.29 -8.50 -0.91
C TYR A 46 6.55 -7.72 -0.58
N GLN A 47 7.49 -7.64 -1.52
CA GLN A 47 8.76 -6.97 -1.27
C GLN A 47 8.61 -5.45 -1.40
N SER A 48 7.78 -4.98 -2.33
CA SER A 48 7.70 -3.56 -2.66
C SER A 48 6.27 -3.06 -2.75
N PHE A 49 6.08 -1.73 -2.67
CA PHE A 49 4.76 -1.11 -2.75
C PHE A 49 4.06 -1.36 -4.09
N ILE A 50 4.82 -1.43 -5.17
CA ILE A 50 4.29 -1.61 -6.53
C ILE A 50 3.76 -3.04 -6.78
N GLU A 51 4.09 -3.99 -5.91
CA GLU A 51 3.57 -5.37 -5.97
C GLU A 51 2.25 -5.54 -5.20
N LEU A 52 1.87 -4.57 -4.36
CA LEU A 52 0.67 -4.67 -3.55
C LEU A 52 -0.59 -4.58 -4.43
N PRO A 53 -1.55 -5.50 -4.26
CA PRO A 53 -2.87 -5.37 -4.85
C PRO A 53 -3.62 -4.15 -4.29
N ASP A 54 -4.41 -3.47 -5.12
CA ASP A 54 -5.17 -2.27 -4.75
C ASP A 54 -6.08 -2.48 -3.52
N ASN A 55 -6.71 -3.66 -3.41
CA ASN A 55 -7.57 -3.99 -2.27
C ASN A 55 -6.77 -4.08 -0.95
N ILE A 56 -5.53 -4.57 -1.00
CA ILE A 56 -4.64 -4.66 0.17
C ILE A 56 -4.16 -3.26 0.56
N ILE A 57 -3.78 -2.43 -0.41
CA ILE A 57 -3.44 -1.02 -0.18
C ILE A 57 -4.59 -0.32 0.55
N GLY A 58 -5.82 -0.47 0.05
CA GLY A 58 -7.01 0.09 0.67
C GLY A 58 -7.18 -0.37 2.12
N LYS A 59 -7.09 -1.68 2.39
CA LYS A 59 -7.20 -2.24 3.74
C LYS A 59 -6.15 -1.66 4.70
N ILE A 60 -4.88 -1.61 4.29
CA ILE A 60 -3.78 -1.11 5.11
C ILE A 60 -4.02 0.35 5.52
N PHE A 61 -4.35 1.24 4.58
CA PHE A 61 -4.52 2.67 4.89
C PHE A 61 -5.82 2.99 5.63
N VAL A 62 -6.88 2.18 5.43
CA VAL A 62 -8.08 2.26 6.27
C VAL A 62 -7.76 1.89 7.72
N LEU A 63 -7.03 0.80 7.94
CA LEU A 63 -6.57 0.42 9.28
C LEU A 63 -5.64 1.49 9.89
N ALA A 64 -4.71 2.02 9.09
CA ALA A 64 -3.79 3.07 9.52
C ALA A 64 -4.54 4.31 10.03
N LYS A 65 -5.63 4.72 9.36
CA LYS A 65 -6.49 5.82 9.81
C LYS A 65 -7.08 5.54 11.19
N TYR A 66 -7.63 4.36 11.43
CA TYR A 66 -8.23 4.00 12.73
C TYR A 66 -7.18 3.92 13.84
N LEU A 67 -6.05 3.26 13.57
CA LEU A 67 -4.96 3.15 14.55
C LEU A 67 -4.34 4.51 14.88
N SER A 68 -4.27 5.43 13.91
CA SER A 68 -3.84 6.82 14.15
C SER A 68 -4.72 7.54 15.17
N ILE A 69 -6.05 7.38 15.07
CA ILE A 69 -7.00 7.96 16.02
C ILE A 69 -6.79 7.36 17.41
N ILE A 70 -6.64 6.04 17.48
CA ILE A 70 -6.40 5.31 18.73
C ILE A 70 -5.09 5.76 19.38
N LEU A 71 -4.00 5.91 18.61
CA LEU A 71 -2.71 6.39 19.11
C LEU A 71 -2.81 7.79 19.73
N ILE A 72 -3.54 8.70 19.08
CA ILE A 72 -3.78 10.05 19.61
C ILE A 72 -4.55 9.99 20.93
N GLN A 73 -5.61 9.18 21.01
CA GLN A 73 -6.46 9.09 22.20
C GLN A 73 -5.82 8.32 23.35
N ALA A 74 -5.23 7.16 23.08
CA ALA A 74 -4.69 6.26 24.10
C ALA A 74 -3.33 6.71 24.62
N LEU A 75 -2.50 7.34 23.77
CA LEU A 75 -1.13 7.69 24.11
C LEU A 75 -0.87 9.20 24.13
N ASN A 76 -1.92 10.03 23.99
CA ASN A 76 -1.81 11.50 23.92
C ASN A 76 -0.82 11.99 22.85
N ALA A 77 -0.65 11.24 21.75
CA ALA A 77 0.18 11.66 20.63
C ALA A 77 -0.37 12.97 20.03
N LYS A 78 0.53 13.85 19.59
CA LYS A 78 0.20 15.17 19.02
C LYS A 78 0.10 15.17 17.50
N GLY A 79 0.56 14.10 16.87
CA GLY A 79 0.46 13.87 15.44
C GLY A 79 0.90 12.45 15.10
N ILE A 80 0.78 12.09 13.83
CA ILE A 80 1.19 10.77 13.32
C ILE A 80 1.99 10.99 12.04
N ASN A 81 3.15 10.34 11.93
CA ASN A 81 3.76 10.11 10.63
C ASN A 81 3.36 8.73 10.12
N ILE A 82 2.92 8.69 8.86
CA ILE A 82 2.80 7.44 8.11
C ILE A 82 4.00 7.39 7.17
N PHE A 83 4.83 6.37 7.32
CA PHE A 83 6.04 6.20 6.52
C PHE A 83 6.03 4.85 5.81
N LEU A 84 6.32 4.87 4.53
CA LEU A 84 6.50 3.69 3.69
C LEU A 84 7.73 3.94 2.84
N ALA A 85 8.66 2.98 2.85
CA ALA A 85 9.79 2.95 1.94
C ALA A 85 9.68 1.74 1.01
N SER A 86 9.87 1.96 -0.29
CA SER A 86 9.88 0.91 -1.31
C SER A 86 11.22 0.96 -2.05
N GLY A 87 12.07 -0.02 -1.79
CA GLY A 87 13.45 -0.09 -2.27
C GLY A 87 14.47 0.41 -1.23
N GLU A 88 15.67 -0.17 -1.27
CA GLU A 88 16.75 0.09 -0.30
C GLU A 88 17.17 1.57 -0.27
N ILE A 89 17.31 2.21 -1.44
CA ILE A 89 17.66 3.64 -1.56
C ILE A 89 16.59 4.54 -0.93
N ALA A 90 15.32 4.12 -0.95
CA ALA A 90 14.23 4.83 -0.30
C ALA A 90 14.19 4.64 1.23
N GLY A 91 15.07 3.79 1.77
CA GLY A 91 15.18 3.51 3.20
C GLY A 91 14.52 2.20 3.65
N GLN A 92 14.08 1.33 2.73
CA GLN A 92 13.51 0.03 3.10
C GLN A 92 14.59 -0.85 3.74
N LYS A 93 14.30 -1.38 4.94
CA LYS A 93 15.27 -2.16 5.73
C LYS A 93 15.11 -3.67 5.64
N THR A 94 13.93 -4.14 5.28
CA THR A 94 13.63 -5.57 5.21
C THR A 94 12.88 -5.89 3.92
N PRO A 95 13.02 -7.10 3.37
CA PRO A 95 12.37 -7.47 2.11
C PRO A 95 10.88 -7.80 2.29
N HIS A 96 10.18 -7.18 3.23
CA HIS A 96 8.72 -7.24 3.38
C HIS A 96 8.20 -5.81 3.50
N ILE A 97 7.15 -5.47 2.77
CA ILE A 97 6.61 -4.11 2.79
C ILE A 97 5.96 -3.81 4.14
N LEU A 98 6.37 -2.71 4.76
CA LEU A 98 5.85 -2.24 6.04
C LEU A 98 5.29 -0.84 5.87
N VAL A 99 4.12 -0.60 6.45
CA VAL A 99 3.60 0.75 6.69
C VAL A 99 3.82 1.08 8.15
N HIS A 100 4.70 2.04 8.38
CA HIS A 100 5.04 2.55 9.69
C HIS A 100 4.01 3.61 10.11
N LEU A 101 3.45 3.47 11.31
CA LEU A 101 2.68 4.51 11.98
C LEU A 101 3.46 4.95 13.21
N ILE A 102 4.04 6.14 13.13
CA ILE A 102 4.90 6.69 14.16
C ILE A 102 4.14 7.81 14.88
N PRO A 103 3.69 7.60 16.13
CA PRO A 103 3.13 8.68 16.92
C PRO A 103 4.18 9.75 17.20
N ARG A 104 3.77 11.01 17.13
CA ARG A 104 4.63 12.19 17.30
C ARG A 104 4.29 12.92 18.58
N TYR A 105 5.32 13.37 19.26
CA TYR A 105 5.24 14.13 20.49
C TYR A 105 6.02 15.43 20.35
N GLU A 106 5.73 16.40 21.21
CA GLU A 106 6.56 17.61 21.28
C GLU A 106 7.99 17.21 21.68
N ASN A 107 8.98 17.76 20.97
CA ASN A 107 10.41 17.55 21.24
C ASN A 107 10.85 16.07 21.21
N ASP A 108 10.24 15.24 20.36
CA ASP A 108 10.56 13.81 20.26
C ASP A 108 11.86 13.49 19.51
N ASN A 109 12.60 14.51 19.05
CA ASN A 109 13.87 14.38 18.32
C ASN A 109 13.79 13.55 17.02
N ILE A 110 12.58 13.28 16.50
CA ILE A 110 12.42 12.65 15.19
C ILE A 110 12.45 13.73 14.10
N ASN A 111 13.45 13.67 13.23
CA ASN A 111 13.58 14.59 12.10
C ASN A 111 13.04 13.98 10.80
N PHE A 112 12.04 14.63 10.20
CA PHE A 112 11.46 14.30 8.89
C PHE A 112 11.61 15.49 7.92
N GLU A 113 12.77 16.14 7.94
CA GLU A 113 13.06 17.26 7.05
C GLU A 113 13.93 16.83 5.88
N TRP A 114 13.50 17.19 4.68
CA TRP A 114 14.32 17.08 3.48
C TRP A 114 14.89 18.45 3.10
N MET A 115 16.15 18.46 2.68
CA MET A 115 16.76 19.63 2.08
C MET A 115 16.05 19.95 0.77
N ARG A 116 15.28 21.04 0.75
CA ARG A 116 14.54 21.47 -0.44
C ARG A 116 15.52 21.88 -1.54
N LYS A 117 15.35 21.30 -2.72
CA LYS A 117 16.12 21.67 -3.92
C LYS A 117 15.27 22.58 -4.79
N GLN A 118 15.83 23.72 -5.21
CA GLN A 118 15.20 24.56 -6.22
C GLN A 118 15.50 23.98 -7.61
N ILE A 119 14.46 23.77 -8.41
CA ILE A 119 14.55 23.26 -9.78
C ILE A 119 14.00 24.35 -10.71
N ASN A 120 14.68 24.62 -11.83
CA ASN A 120 14.24 25.62 -12.79
C ASN A 120 12.96 25.18 -13.54
N LYS A 121 12.28 26.15 -14.15
CA LYS A 121 10.99 25.93 -14.81
C LYS A 121 11.13 24.99 -16.02
N GLU A 122 12.23 25.09 -16.76
CA GLU A 122 12.48 24.29 -17.96
C GLU A 122 12.52 22.80 -17.62
N ILE A 123 13.28 22.42 -16.57
CA ILE A 123 13.39 21.03 -16.10
C ILE A 123 12.04 20.52 -15.59
N LEU A 124 11.28 21.34 -14.85
CA LEU A 124 9.95 20.95 -14.36
C LEU A 124 8.99 20.63 -15.52
N LEU A 125 9.01 21.45 -16.59
CA LEU A 125 8.18 21.21 -17.77
C LEU A 125 8.61 19.95 -18.53
N GLU A 126 9.91 19.66 -18.61
CA GLU A 126 10.41 18.42 -19.19
C GLU A 126 9.93 17.19 -18.42
N ILE A 127 10.08 17.21 -17.09
CA ILE A 127 9.62 16.13 -16.20
C ILE A 127 8.11 15.94 -16.35
N GLN A 128 7.33 17.03 -16.31
CA GLN A 128 5.88 16.97 -16.46
C GLN A 128 5.48 16.30 -17.79
N LYS A 129 6.06 16.74 -18.92
CA LYS A 129 5.77 16.14 -20.23
C LYS A 129 6.05 14.64 -20.24
N ARG A 130 7.19 14.23 -19.68
CA ARG A 130 7.56 12.82 -19.60
C ARG A 130 6.57 12.01 -18.78
N LEU A 131 6.17 12.51 -17.60
CA LEU A 131 5.20 11.80 -16.74
C LEU A 131 3.80 11.72 -17.39
N LEU A 132 3.33 12.80 -17.99
CA LEU A 132 2.04 12.83 -18.68
C LEU A 132 1.99 11.84 -19.86
N TYR A 133 3.09 11.71 -20.61
CA TYR A 133 3.19 10.72 -21.68
C TYR A 133 2.93 9.29 -21.17
N TYR A 134 3.60 8.87 -20.09
CA TYR A 134 3.39 7.54 -19.53
C TYR A 134 1.98 7.36 -18.93
N LEU A 135 1.45 8.37 -18.23
CA LEU A 135 0.10 8.31 -17.67
C LEU A 135 -0.98 8.15 -18.74
N GLN A 136 -0.85 8.89 -19.86
CA GLN A 136 -1.77 8.77 -20.98
C GLN A 136 -1.73 7.37 -21.61
N ASN A 137 -0.53 6.79 -21.76
CA ASN A 137 -0.38 5.45 -22.30
C ASN A 137 -0.98 4.38 -21.38
N ILE A 138 -0.79 4.50 -20.06
CA ILE A 138 -1.42 3.59 -19.08
C ILE A 138 -2.94 3.70 -19.15
N TYR A 139 -3.47 4.93 -19.21
CA TYR A 139 -4.92 5.14 -19.30
C TYR A 139 -5.51 4.52 -20.57
N GLN A 140 -4.87 4.74 -21.72
CA GLN A 140 -5.30 4.16 -22.99
C GLN A 140 -5.22 2.63 -22.98
N TYR A 141 -4.16 2.05 -22.39
CA TYR A 141 -4.01 0.61 -22.23
C TYR A 141 -5.16 0.03 -21.39
N ASN A 142 -5.44 0.63 -20.22
CA ASN A 142 -6.49 0.17 -19.31
C ASN A 142 -7.89 0.24 -19.94
N GLN A 143 -8.16 1.26 -20.78
CA GLN A 143 -9.44 1.36 -21.50
C GLN A 143 -9.58 0.27 -22.56
N LYS A 144 -8.54 0.03 -23.37
CA LYS A 144 -8.52 -1.08 -24.35
C LYS A 144 -8.67 -2.44 -23.67
N GLU A 145 -8.03 -2.63 -22.52
CA GLU A 145 -8.13 -3.88 -21.76
C GLU A 145 -9.55 -4.12 -21.24
N LYS A 146 -10.22 -3.07 -20.73
CA LYS A 146 -11.63 -3.14 -20.30
C LYS A 146 -12.57 -3.44 -21.46
N GLU A 147 -12.39 -2.79 -22.61
CA GLU A 147 -13.16 -3.07 -23.84
C GLU A 147 -12.97 -4.51 -24.28
N THR A 148 -11.73 -4.99 -24.32
CA THR A 148 -11.39 -6.37 -24.70
C THR A 148 -12.01 -7.40 -23.73
N LYS A 149 -11.93 -7.17 -22.41
CA LYS A 149 -12.55 -8.05 -21.40
C LYS A 149 -14.07 -8.07 -21.54
N LYS A 150 -14.70 -6.92 -21.76
CA LYS A 150 -16.14 -6.82 -22.01
C LYS A 150 -16.55 -7.59 -23.27
N GLU A 151 -15.82 -7.46 -24.38
CA GLU A 151 -16.08 -8.25 -25.60
C GLU A 151 -15.92 -9.75 -25.39
N ILE A 152 -14.93 -10.18 -24.59
CA ILE A 152 -14.72 -11.60 -24.27
C ILE A 152 -15.83 -12.12 -23.36
N GLU A 153 -16.28 -11.35 -22.37
CA GLU A 153 -17.42 -11.70 -21.51
C GLU A 153 -18.72 -11.78 -22.30
N GLU A 154 -18.99 -10.82 -23.19
CA GLU A 154 -20.16 -10.85 -24.08
C GLU A 154 -20.14 -12.03 -25.05
N LYS A 155 -18.96 -12.42 -25.55
CA LYS A 155 -18.79 -13.63 -26.39
C LYS A 155 -18.87 -14.94 -25.61
N LYS A 156 -18.57 -14.93 -24.30
CA LYS A 156 -18.71 -16.07 -23.38
C LYS A 156 -20.11 -16.18 -22.77
N ASP A 157 -20.94 -15.15 -22.89
CA ASP A 157 -22.36 -15.18 -22.54
C ASP A 157 -23.17 -15.93 -23.61
N TYR A 158 -22.92 -17.24 -23.73
CA TYR A 158 -23.64 -18.16 -24.62
C TYR A 158 -25.13 -18.29 -24.28
N SER A 159 -25.61 -17.67 -23.20
CA SER A 159 -27.02 -17.68 -22.80
C SER A 159 -27.92 -16.95 -23.81
N LYS A 160 -27.43 -15.90 -24.49
CA LYS A 160 -28.14 -15.24 -25.61
C LYS A 160 -28.20 -16.12 -26.87
N MET A 161 -27.18 -16.93 -27.09
CA MET A 161 -27.14 -17.88 -28.20
C MET A 161 -28.12 -19.04 -27.95
N LEU A 162 -28.16 -19.59 -26.72
CA LEU A 162 -29.14 -20.58 -26.28
C LEU A 162 -30.57 -20.04 -26.32
N TYR A 163 -30.81 -18.81 -25.87
CA TYR A 163 -32.15 -18.19 -25.91
C TYR A 163 -32.69 -17.98 -27.34
N TRP A 164 -31.81 -17.70 -28.32
CA TRP A 164 -32.21 -17.66 -29.73
C TRP A 164 -32.56 -19.05 -30.28
N PHE A 165 -31.78 -20.08 -29.95
CA PHE A 165 -32.09 -21.47 -30.33
C PHE A 165 -33.42 -21.96 -29.72
N TYR A 166 -33.72 -21.61 -28.47
CA TYR A 166 -34.99 -21.98 -27.82
C TYR A 166 -36.23 -21.30 -28.41
N LYS A 167 -36.09 -20.17 -29.12
CA LYS A 167 -37.20 -19.43 -29.70
C LYS A 167 -37.46 -19.67 -31.18
N ASN A 168 -36.54 -20.35 -31.89
CA ASN A 168 -36.62 -20.54 -33.34
C ASN A 168 -36.59 -22.02 -33.74
N ILE A 169 -37.06 -22.89 -32.84
CA ILE A 169 -37.45 -24.28 -33.13
C ILE A 169 -38.90 -24.43 -32.67
#